data_AF-A0A6N0I3Z2-F1
#
_entry.id   AF-A0A6N0I3Z2-F1
#
_cell.length_a   1.000
_cell.length_b   1.000
_cell.length_c   1.000
_cell.angle_alpha   90.00
_cell.angle_beta   90.00
_cell.angle_gamma   90.00
#
_symmetry.space_group_name_H-M   'P 1'
#
loop_
_entity.id
_entity.type
_entity.pdbx_description
1 polymer ?
#
loop_
_entity_poly.entity_id
_entity_poly.type
_entity_poly.pdbx_seq_one_letter_code
_entity_poly.pdbx_strand_id
1 'polypeptide(L)' 'MNIDPEKFAELVVKANPSKSEDAEDMAKESLELYINAYRLAERYSNIATNCYDTAEILSEIKKTDLQLK' A
#
# COMPACT_ATOMS: atom_id res chain seq x y z
N MET A 1 6.84 -5.66 3.84
CA MET A 1 6.82 -4.19 4.07
C MET A 1 5.42 -3.87 4.58
N ASN A 2 5.27 -3.41 5.82
CA ASN A 2 3.95 -3.09 6.37
C ASN A 2 3.65 -1.62 6.07
N ILE A 3 2.80 -1.37 5.08
CA ILE A 3 2.39 -0.02 4.69
C ILE A 3 1.06 0.26 5.38
N ASP A 4 1.01 1.33 6.17
CA ASP A 4 -0.22 1.91 6.70
C ASP A 4 -0.85 2.80 5.60
N PRO A 5 -1.98 2.39 4.98
CA PRO A 5 -2.53 3.11 3.84
C PRO A 5 -3.10 4.49 4.20
N GLU A 6 -3.62 4.65 5.41
CA GLU A 6 -4.16 5.91 5.91
C GLU A 6 -3.04 6.93 6.11
N LYS A 7 -1.99 6.53 6.84
CA LYS A 7 -0.84 7.40 7.07
C LYS A 7 -0.12 7.78 5.77
N PHE A 8 -0.04 6.85 4.81
CA PHE A 8 0.51 7.14 3.49
C PHE A 8 -0.35 8.17 2.74
N ALA A 9 -1.67 7.98 2.69
CA ALA A 9 -2.58 8.89 1.99
C ALA A 9 -2.55 10.31 2.58
N GLU A 10 -2.53 10.44 3.91
CA GLU A 10 -2.36 11.73 4.57
C GLU A 10 -1.06 12.44 4.17
N LEU A 11 0.06 11.71 4.16
CA LEU A 11 1.36 12.26 3.77
C LEU A 11 1.34 12.75 2.32
N VAL A 12 0.73 11.99 1.42
CA VAL A 12 0.62 12.35 0.00
C VAL A 12 -0.19 13.64 -0.16
N VAL A 13 -1.34 13.77 0.49
CA VAL A 13 -2.15 14.99 0.42
C VAL A 13 -1.40 16.19 1.01
N LYS A 14 -0.76 16.02 2.17
CA LYS A 14 0.03 17.08 2.83
C LYS A 14 1.21 17.55 1.97
N ALA A 15 1.87 16.64 1.26
CA ALA A 15 3.01 16.95 0.41
C ALA A 15 2.61 17.55 -0.95
N ASN A 16 1.36 17.35 -1.39
CA ASN A 16 0.85 17.79 -2.68
C ASN A 16 -0.44 18.60 -2.50
N PRO A 17 -0.36 19.80 -1.89
CA PRO A 17 -1.51 20.67 -1.73
C PRO A 17 -2.07 21.10 -3.09
N SER A 18 -3.39 21.27 -3.15
CA SER A 18 -4.08 21.83 -4.32
C SER A 18 -3.53 23.21 -4.68
N LYS A 19 -3.55 23.53 -5.97
CA LYS A 19 -3.20 24.85 -6.50
C LYS A 19 -4.44 25.73 -6.75
N SER A 20 -5.64 25.19 -6.53
CA SER A 20 -6.88 25.95 -6.67
C SER A 20 -7.01 26.97 -5.55
N GLU A 21 -7.65 28.10 -5.85
CA GLU A 21 -8.04 29.10 -4.86
C GLU A 21 -9.51 28.95 -4.41
N ASP A 22 -10.29 28.12 -5.13
CA ASP A 22 -11.66 27.80 -4.78
C ASP A 22 -11.73 26.66 -3.75
N ALA A 23 -12.48 26.88 -2.68
CA ALA A 23 -12.54 25.94 -1.56
C ALA A 23 -13.20 24.60 -1.90
N GLU A 24 -14.17 24.60 -2.81
CA GLU A 24 -14.84 23.38 -3.25
C GLU A 24 -13.90 22.55 -4.12
N ASP A 25 -13.18 23.18 -5.04
CA ASP A 25 -12.20 22.52 -5.88
C ASP A 25 -11.00 21.98 -5.07
N MET A 26 -10.48 22.77 -4.12
CA MET A 26 -9.44 22.30 -3.19
C MET A 26 -9.86 21.02 -2.44
N ALA A 27 -11.10 20.99 -1.96
CA ALA A 27 -11.63 19.84 -1.24
C ALA A 27 -11.79 18.61 -2.14
N LYS A 28 -12.32 18.78 -3.36
CA LYS A 28 -12.48 17.70 -4.34
C LYS A 28 -11.14 17.10 -4.74
N GLU A 29 -10.17 17.93 -5.11
CA GLU A 29 -8.83 17.49 -5.51
C GLU A 29 -8.12 16.74 -4.37
N SER A 30 -8.21 17.27 -3.15
CA SER A 30 -7.60 16.63 -1.97
C SER A 30 -8.24 15.27 -1.66
N LEU A 31 -9.56 15.17 -1.79
CA LEU A 31 -10.29 13.92 -1.56
C LEU A 31 -9.95 12.86 -2.62
N GLU A 32 -9.91 13.24 -3.89
CA GLU A 32 -9.54 12.34 -4.97
C GLU A 32 -8.10 11.82 -4.79
N LEU A 33 -7.16 12.71 -4.48
CA LEU A 33 -5.77 12.34 -4.21
C LEU A 33 -5.65 11.40 -3.01
N TYR A 34 -6.37 11.67 -1.93
CA TYR A 34 -6.40 10.81 -0.75
C TYR A 34 -6.87 9.38 -1.09
N ILE A 35 -8.02 9.25 -1.76
CA ILE A 35 -8.62 7.96 -2.11
C ILE A 35 -7.66 7.16 -3.00
N ASN A 36 -7.04 7.82 -3.97
CA ASN A 36 -6.10 7.19 -4.88
C ASN A 36 -4.83 6.72 -4.15
N ALA A 37 -4.26 7.56 -3.29
CA ALA A 37 -3.07 7.22 -2.50
C ALA A 37 -3.34 6.07 -1.53
N TYR A 38 -4.49 6.09 -0.85
CA TYR A 38 -4.91 5.02 0.06
C TYR A 38 -5.01 3.68 -0.67
N ARG A 39 -5.78 3.63 -1.77
CA ARG A 39 -5.96 2.41 -2.57
C ARG A 39 -4.65 1.89 -3.13
N LEU A 40 -3.74 2.79 -3.50
CA LEU A 40 -2.41 2.41 -3.96
C LEU A 40 -1.64 1.72 -2.83
N ALA A 41 -1.54 2.35 -1.66
CA ALA A 41 -0.84 1.79 -0.51
C ALA A 41 -1.43 0.44 -0.06
N GLU A 42 -2.75 0.31 -0.03
CA GLU A 42 -3.43 -0.95 0.28
C GLU A 42 -3.04 -2.07 -0.70
N ARG A 43 -3.05 -1.79 -2.00
CA ARG A 43 -2.62 -2.77 -3.02
C ARG A 43 -1.17 -3.20 -2.82
N TYR A 44 -0.27 -2.27 -2.57
CA TYR A 44 1.14 -2.59 -2.36
C TYR A 44 1.37 -3.34 -1.04
N SER A 45 0.63 -3.00 0.02
CA SER A 45 0.67 -3.72 1.30
C SER A 45 0.21 -5.17 1.11
N ASN A 46 -0.92 -5.38 0.41
CA ASN A 46 -1.46 -6.70 0.12
C ASN A 46 -0.52 -7.55 -0.75
N ILE A 47 0.05 -6.97 -1.81
CA ILE A 47 1.01 -7.68 -2.67
C ILE A 47 2.27 -8.06 -1.87
N ALA A 48 2.80 -7.14 -1.07
CA ALA A 48 3.98 -7.40 -0.27
C ALA A 48 3.73 -8.58 0.69
N THR A 49 2.62 -8.57 1.43
CA THR A 49 2.25 -9.66 2.35
C THR A 49 2.13 -11.00 1.62
N ASN A 50 1.38 -11.05 0.53
CA ASN A 50 1.18 -12.30 -0.24
C ASN A 50 2.48 -12.88 -0.81
N CYS A 51 3.42 -12.02 -1.24
CA CYS A 51 4.73 -12.46 -1.72
C CYS A 51 5.60 -13.07 -0.60
N TYR A 52 5.55 -12.51 0.61
CA TYR A 52 6.28 -13.07 1.75
C TYR A 52 5.71 -14.44 2.15
N ASP A 53 4.39 -14.55 2.29
CA ASP A 53 3.73 -15.80 2.69
C ASP A 53 3.99 -16.92 1.68
N THR A 54 3.91 -16.62 0.38
CA THR A 54 4.17 -17.59 -0.68
C THR A 54 5.63 -18.06 -0.68
N ALA A 55 6.59 -17.13 -0.51
CA ALA A 55 8.00 -17.46 -0.47
C ALA A 55 8.39 -18.29 0.76
N GLU A 56 7.76 -18.03 1.90
CA GLU A 56 7.95 -18.79 3.13
C GLU A 56 7.45 -20.23 2.99
N ILE A 57 6.21 -20.42 2.51
CA ILE A 57 5.64 -21.76 2.26
C ILE A 57 6.50 -22.57 1.27
N LEU A 58 6.98 -21.95 0.19
CA LEU A 58 7.86 -22.62 -0.77
C LEU A 58 9.20 -23.04 -0.14
N SER A 59 9.73 -22.24 0.78
CA SER A 59 10.95 -22.57 1.53
C SER A 59 10.74 -23.77 2.46
N GLU A 60 9.62 -23.80 3.17
CA GLU A 60 9.26 -24.89 4.08
C GLU A 60 9.02 -26.22 3.37
N ILE A 61 8.31 -26.21 2.23
CA ILE A 61 8.12 -27.41 1.39
C ILE A 61 9.48 -27.97 0.96
N LYS A 62 10.38 -27.11 0.47
CA LYS A 62 11.72 -27.53 0.03
C LYS A 62 12.56 -28.11 1.17
N LYS A 63 12.47 -27.54 2.38
CA LYS A 63 13.17 -28.09 3.57
C LYS A 63 12.62 -29.46 3.96
N THR A 64 11.30 -29.62 3.91
CA THR A 64 10.62 -30.88 4.27
C THR A 64 10.98 -31.99 3.28
N ASP A 65 10.99 -31.69 1.98
CA ASP A 65 11.42 -32.64 0.94
C ASP A 65 12.89 -33.07 1.07
N LEU A 66 13.76 -32.20 1.60
CA LEU A 66 15.16 -32.55 1.88
C LEU A 66 15.33 -33.45 3.13
N GLN A 67 14.39 -33.40 4.08
CA GLN A 67 14.44 -34.20 5.32
C GLN A 67 13.85 -35.61 5.16
N LEU A 68 13.14 -35.87 4.06
CA LEU A 68 12.53 -37.16 3.73
C LEU A 68 13.43 -38.05 2.84
N LYS A 69 14.70 -37.67 2.65
CA LYS A 69 15.70 -38.42 1.85
C LYS A 69 16.78 -39.07 2.71
#